data_AF-N6TLD9-F1
#
_entry.id   AF-N6TLD9-F1
#
_cell.length_a   1.000
_cell.length_b   1.000
_cell.length_c   1.000
_cell.angle_alpha   90.00
_cell.angle_beta   90.00
_cell.angle_gamma   90.00
#
_symmetry.space_group_name_H-M   'P 1'
#
loop_
_entity.id
_entity.type
_entity.pdbx_description
1 polymer ?
#
loop_
_entity_poly.entity_id
_entity_poly.type
_entity_poly.pdbx_seq_one_letter_code
_entity_poly.pdbx_strand_id
1 'polypeptide(L)'
;MIEFGADNAAVMMGNKAGVKAKLMEVNPLIFVIGCTCHSMYIYVYQLLLETFPKAWKFCRNVFNHFPNSSQSSEALTEFQQFVNIKPSVMLHPSQTRWLSLQ
;
A
#
# COMPACT_ATOMS: atom_id res chain seq x y z
N MET A 1 16.73 -15.35 22.19
CA MET A 1 15.33 -14.87 22.11
C MET A 1 14.93 -14.96 20.65
N ILE A 2 13.79 -15.58 20.33
CA ILE A 2 13.30 -15.74 18.95
C ILE A 2 12.07 -14.84 18.80
N GLU A 3 12.03 -14.11 17.70
CA GLU A 3 11.02 -13.09 17.41
C GLU A 3 10.41 -13.35 16.04
N PHE A 4 9.12 -13.07 15.90
CA PHE A 4 8.39 -13.17 14.65
C PHE A 4 7.80 -11.82 14.27
N GLY A 5 8.30 -11.27 13.16
CA GLY A 5 7.78 -10.05 12.55
C GLY A 5 7.09 -10.37 11.23
N ALA A 6 5.87 -9.86 11.02
CA ALA A 6 5.13 -10.08 9.78
C ALA A 6 4.22 -8.90 9.43
N ASP A 7 3.65 -8.91 8.22
CA ASP A 7 2.51 -8.04 7.92
C ASP A 7 1.31 -8.35 8.82
N ASN A 8 0.36 -7.42 8.89
CA ASN A 8 -0.79 -7.58 9.77
C ASN A 8 -1.93 -8.39 9.13
N ALA A 9 -1.68 -9.09 8.01
CA ALA A 9 -2.72 -9.87 7.35
C ALA A 9 -3.20 -11.00 8.25
N ALA A 10 -4.47 -11.37 8.13
CA ALA A 10 -5.07 -12.42 8.95
C ALA A 10 -4.35 -13.78 8.82
N VAL A 11 -3.75 -14.06 7.66
CA VAL A 11 -2.95 -15.27 7.42
C VAL A 11 -1.69 -15.29 8.28
N MET A 12 -1.08 -14.12 8.55
CA MET A 12 0.14 -14.03 9.35
C MET A 12 -0.16 -13.84 10.84
N MET A 13 -1.07 -12.91 11.16
CA MET A 13 -1.27 -12.41 12.53
C MET A 13 -2.60 -12.84 13.17
N GLY A 14 -3.41 -13.64 12.46
CA GLY A 14 -4.69 -14.13 12.97
C GLY A 14 -4.54 -15.02 14.19
N ASN A 15 -5.48 -14.91 15.14
CA ASN A 15 -5.42 -15.60 16.43
C ASN A 15 -5.83 -17.09 16.40
N LYS A 16 -6.36 -17.60 15.27
CA LYS A 16 -6.85 -18.98 15.16
C LYS A 16 -6.03 -19.83 14.19
N ALA A 17 -5.98 -19.39 12.93
CA ALA A 17 -5.32 -20.09 11.83
C ALA A 17 -4.10 -19.32 11.27
N GLY A 18 -3.71 -18.22 11.92
CA GLY A 18 -2.57 -17.42 11.48
C GLY A 18 -1.25 -18.07 11.84
N VAL A 19 -0.18 -17.73 11.11
CA VAL A 19 1.18 -18.20 11.38
C VAL A 19 1.60 -17.90 12.82
N LYS A 20 1.30 -16.71 13.34
CA LYS A 20 1.46 -16.34 14.76
C LYS A 20 0.86 -17.39 15.69
N ALA A 21 -0.40 -17.76 15.47
CA ALA A 21 -1.10 -18.70 16.35
C ALA A 21 -0.40 -20.07 16.36
N LYS A 22 0.03 -20.54 15.19
CA LYS A 22 0.79 -21.80 15.06
C LYS A 22 2.18 -21.74 15.68
N LEU A 23 2.87 -20.61 15.58
CA LEU A 23 4.16 -20.42 16.25
C LEU A 23 4.00 -20.37 17.78
N MET A 24 2.92 -19.77 18.29
CA MET A 24 2.65 -19.73 19.73
C MET A 24 2.23 -21.09 20.30
N GLU A 25 1.63 -21.99 19.50
CA GLU A 25 1.39 -23.39 19.87
C GLU A 25 2.71 -24.15 20.10
N VAL A 26 3.75 -23.86 19.30
CA VAL A 26 5.07 -24.50 19.39
C VAL A 26 5.95 -23.86 20.47
N ASN A 27 5.94 -22.53 20.56
CA ASN A 27 6.69 -21.77 21.56
C ASN A 27 5.83 -20.62 22.10
N PRO A 28 5.19 -20.80 23.27
CA PRO A 28 4.37 -19.76 23.89
C PRO A 28 5.14 -18.50 24.28
N LEU A 29 6.47 -18.56 24.38
CA LEU A 29 7.34 -17.44 24.76
C LEU A 29 7.86 -16.64 23.54
N ILE A 30 7.43 -16.98 22.33
CA ILE A 30 7.82 -16.22 21.13
C ILE A 30 7.27 -14.80 21.20
N PHE A 31 8.14 -13.81 20.97
CA PHE A 31 7.71 -12.43 20.83
C PHE A 31 7.24 -12.19 19.40
N VAL A 32 6.08 -11.56 19.24
CA VAL A 32 5.45 -11.35 17.94
C VAL A 32 5.16 -9.87 17.73
N ILE A 33 5.62 -9.31 16.61
CA ILE A 33 5.43 -7.92 16.24
C ILE A 33 4.79 -7.79 14.85
N GLY A 34 3.77 -6.95 14.76
CA GLY A 34 3.15 -6.59 13.48
C GLY A 34 3.91 -5.48 12.76
N CYS A 35 3.75 -5.38 11.46
CA CYS A 35 4.35 -4.33 10.65
C CYS A 35 3.74 -2.96 10.97
N THR A 36 4.56 -2.06 11.54
CA THR A 36 4.16 -0.68 11.87
C THR A 36 3.77 0.13 10.64
N CYS A 37 4.48 -0.06 9.51
CA CYS A 37 4.16 0.58 8.24
C CYS A 37 2.75 0.22 7.75
N HIS A 38 2.36 -1.05 7.91
CA HIS A 38 1.04 -1.53 7.53
C HIS A 38 -0.05 -0.91 8.41
N SER A 39 0.16 -0.86 9.73
CA SER A 39 -0.77 -0.20 10.67
C SER A 39 -0.95 1.30 10.36
N MET A 40 0.15 2.02 10.15
CA MET A 40 0.10 3.45 9.81
C MET A 40 -0.63 3.70 8.49
N TYR A 41 -0.37 2.87 7.48
CA TYR A 41 -1.06 3.01 6.20
C TYR A 41 -2.56 2.82 6.34
N ILE A 42 -3.03 1.78 7.02
CA ILE A 42 -4.48 1.55 7.22
C ILE A 42 -5.12 2.78 7.87
N TYR A 43 -4.49 3.32 8.91
CA TYR A 43 -4.99 4.50 9.61
C TYR A 43 -5.09 5.72 8.68
N VAL A 44 -3.99 6.05 7.97
CA VAL A 44 -3.97 7.20 7.05
C VAL A 44 -4.97 6.99 5.90
N TYR A 45 -5.07 5.78 5.38
CA TYR A 45 -6.01 5.44 4.31
C TYR A 45 -7.47 5.65 4.75
N GLN A 46 -7.84 5.14 5.93
CA GLN A 46 -9.19 5.33 6.48
C GLN A 46 -9.47 6.82 6.72
N LEU A 47 -8.53 7.54 7.33
CA LEU A 47 -8.66 8.98 7.55
C LEU A 47 -8.88 9.76 6.24
N LEU A 48 -8.15 9.41 5.18
CA LEU A 48 -8.30 10.05 3.86
C LEU A 48 -9.66 9.74 3.23
N LEU A 49 -10.16 8.51 3.37
CA LEU A 49 -11.49 8.12 2.89
C LEU A 49 -12.60 8.89 3.61
N GLU A 50 -12.48 9.08 4.92
CA GLU A 50 -13.49 9.76 5.73
C GLU A 50 -13.43 11.29 5.53
N THR A 51 -12.22 11.85 5.51
CA THR A 51 -12.04 13.32 5.49
C THR A 51 -12.11 13.89 4.07
N PHE A 52 -11.58 13.16 3.08
CA PHE A 52 -11.43 13.66 1.71
C PHE A 52 -11.84 12.64 0.63
N PRO A 53 -13.05 12.05 0.70
CA PRO A 53 -13.47 10.97 -0.21
C PRO A 53 -13.43 11.36 -1.69
N LYS A 54 -13.81 12.60 -2.01
CA LYS A 54 -13.83 13.11 -3.39
C LYS A 54 -12.42 13.29 -3.95
N ALA A 55 -11.53 13.91 -3.18
CA ALA A 55 -10.14 14.13 -3.60
C ALA A 55 -9.40 12.80 -3.75
N TRP A 56 -9.60 11.87 -2.81
CA TRP A 56 -9.07 10.51 -2.90
C TRP A 56 -9.52 9.79 -4.18
N LYS A 57 -10.84 9.79 -4.45
CA LYS A 57 -11.39 9.17 -5.65
C LYS A 57 -10.87 9.83 -6.93
N PHE A 58 -10.74 11.16 -6.95
CA PHE A 58 -10.18 11.89 -8.08
C PHE A 58 -8.72 11.47 -8.35
N CYS A 59 -7.85 11.47 -7.34
CA CYS A 59 -6.46 11.05 -7.48
C CYS A 59 -6.35 9.62 -8.00
N ARG A 60 -7.20 8.70 -7.51
CA ARG A 60 -7.26 7.30 -7.99
C ARG A 60 -7.73 7.21 -9.44
N ASN A 61 -8.74 7.98 -9.82
CA ASN A 61 -9.23 8.01 -11.20
C ASN A 61 -8.18 8.55 -12.16
N VAL A 62 -7.48 9.63 -11.78
CA VAL A 62 -6.35 10.17 -12.57
C VAL A 62 -5.27 9.11 -12.71
N PHE A 63 -4.86 8.47 -11.61
CA PHE A 63 -3.85 7.41 -11.65
C PHE A 63 -4.26 6.23 -12.54
N ASN A 64 -5.49 5.77 -12.44
CA ASN A 64 -6.00 4.63 -13.23
C ASN A 64 -6.30 5.00 -14.69
N HIS A 65 -6.49 6.28 -15.01
CA HIS A 65 -6.78 6.74 -16.37
C HIS A 65 -5.55 6.61 -17.27
N PHE A 66 -4.35 6.89 -16.73
CA PHE A 66 -3.12 6.68 -17.46
C PHE A 66 -2.67 5.22 -17.27
N PRO A 67 -2.55 4.42 -18.34
CA PRO A 67 -2.06 3.06 -18.21
C PRO A 67 -0.66 3.05 -17.60
N ASN A 68 -0.37 2.11 -16.69
CA ASN A 68 0.96 1.93 -16.09
C ASN A 68 1.97 1.29 -17.08
N SER A 69 1.92 1.67 -18.35
CA SER A 69 2.83 1.19 -19.38
C SER A 69 3.93 2.23 -19.65
N SER A 70 5.07 1.76 -20.17
CA SER A 70 6.13 2.65 -20.65
C SER A 70 5.61 3.59 -21.74
N GLN A 71 4.80 3.08 -22.66
CA GLN A 71 4.22 3.86 -23.76
C GLN A 71 3.30 4.99 -23.27
N SER A 72 2.49 4.73 -22.26
CA SER A 72 1.60 5.75 -21.68
C SER A 72 2.35 6.80 -20.86
N SER A 73 3.46 6.40 -20.22
CA SER A 73 4.34 7.34 -19.51
C SER A 73 5.07 8.27 -20.47
N GLU A 74 5.50 7.75 -21.62
CA GLU A 74 6.11 8.51 -22.71
C GLU A 74 5.10 9.48 -23.32
N ALA A 75 3.89 9.01 -23.67
CA ALA A 75 2.83 9.87 -24.19
C ALA A 75 2.45 11.01 -23.23
N LEU A 76 2.42 10.76 -21.91
CA LEU A 76 2.20 11.81 -20.92
C LEU A 76 3.34 12.84 -20.94
N THR A 77 4.59 12.38 -21.02
CA THR A 77 5.78 13.25 -21.09
C THR A 77 5.76 14.12 -22.35
N GLU A 78 5.45 13.54 -23.51
CA GLU A 78 5.30 14.27 -24.77
C GLU A 78 4.19 15.32 -24.69
N PHE A 79 3.04 14.97 -24.11
CA PHE A 79 1.93 15.91 -23.92
C PHE A 79 2.33 17.07 -23.01
N GLN A 80 3.06 16.81 -21.93
CA GLN A 80 3.57 17.85 -21.04
C GLN A 80 4.54 18.81 -21.76
N GLN A 81 5.41 18.27 -22.62
CA GLN A 81 6.31 19.08 -23.44
C GLN A 81 5.52 19.92 -24.46
N PHE A 82 4.52 19.33 -25.12
CA PHE A 82 3.66 20.00 -26.09
C PHE A 82 2.93 21.22 -25.50
N VAL A 83 2.42 21.10 -24.27
CA VAL A 83 1.75 22.22 -23.56
C VAL A 83 2.73 23.12 -22.78
N ASN A 84 4.03 22.95 -22.98
CA ASN A 84 5.11 23.73 -22.36
C ASN A 84 5.05 23.76 -20.81
N ILE A 85 4.76 22.61 -20.20
CA ILE A 85 4.86 22.42 -18.75
C ILE A 85 6.03 21.51 -18.39
N LYS A 86 6.59 21.71 -17.20
CA LYS A 86 7.68 20.88 -16.68
C LYS A 86 7.21 19.41 -16.61
N PRO A 87 7.90 18.46 -17.28
CA PRO A 87 7.53 17.05 -17.21
C PRO A 87 7.57 16.54 -15.77
N SER A 88 6.55 15.76 -15.41
CA SER A 88 6.40 15.15 -14.09
C SER A 88 5.99 13.70 -14.23
N VAL A 89 6.72 12.82 -13.56
CA VAL A 89 6.38 11.40 -13.52
C VAL A 89 5.23 11.16 -12.56
N MET A 90 4.27 10.33 -12.99
CA MET A 90 3.21 9.85 -12.10
C MET A 90 3.82 8.86 -11.11
N LEU A 91 3.80 9.21 -9.82
CA LEU A 91 4.29 8.34 -8.77
C LEU A 91 3.30 7.20 -8.51
N HIS A 92 3.82 5.98 -8.37
CA HIS A 92 2.99 4.85 -7.96
C HIS A 92 2.50 5.07 -6.52
N PRO A 93 1.20 4.88 -6.22
CA PRO A 93 0.68 4.96 -4.87
C PRO A 93 1.26 3.80 -4.04
N SER A 94 2.34 4.10 -3.31
CA SER A 94 3.20 3.18 -2.54
C SER A 94 3.85 2.06 -3.38
N GLN A 95 5.15 1.83 -3.18
CA GLN A 95 5.87 0.72 -3.83
C GLN A 95 5.65 -0.61 -3.10
N THR A 96 5.20 -0.57 -1.86
CA THR A 96 5.03 -1.78 -1.05
C THR A 96 3.77 -2.52 -1.49
N ARG A 97 3.95 -3.69 -2.09
CA ARG A 97 2.89 -4.54 -2.70
C ARG A 97 1.75 -4.94 -1.75
N TRP A 98 1.90 -4.81 -0.43
CA TRP A 98 0.83 -5.06 0.55
C TRP A 98 0.09 -3.79 1.00
N LEU A 99 0.54 -2.63 0.54
CA LEU A 99 -0.17 -1.35 0.64
C LEU A 99 -0.97 -1.08 -0.65
N SER A 100 -0.71 -1.82 -1.73
CA SER A 100 -1.59 -1.80 -2.89
C SER A 100 -2.91 -2.46 -2.53
N LEU A 101 -3.98 -1.69 -2.67
CA LEU A 101 -5.37 -2.06 -2.37
C LEU A 101 -5.79 -3.37 -3.05
N GLN A 102 -6.46 -4.23 -2.27
CA GLN A 102 -7.57 -5.05 -2.79
C GLN A 102 -8.74 -4.15 -3.16
#